data_AF-A0A1D1Y1P2-F1
#
_entry.id   AF-A0A1D1Y1P2-F1
#
_cell.length_a   1.000
_cell.length_b   1.000
_cell.length_c   1.000
_cell.angle_alpha   90.00
_cell.angle_beta   90.00
_cell.angle_gamma   90.00
#
_symmetry.space_group_name_H-M   'P 1'
#
loop_
_entity.id
_entity.type
_entity.pdbx_description
1 polymer ?
#
loop_
_entity_poly.entity_id
_entity_poly.type
_entity_poly.pdbx_seq_one_letter_code
_entity_poly.pdbx_strand_id
1 'polypeptide(L)'
;WLLIDGKVYDVTPFIDDHPGGDEVLLAAAGKDATNDFEDVGHSDSARELMNKFYIGEIDASTIPAKRPYVPPQESPYNPDKTGAFVIKILQFLVPLFILGLAFAVRHYSKVE
;
A
#
# COMPACT_ATOMS: atom_id res chain seq x y z
N TRP A 1 17.52 11.52 8.48
CA TRP A 1 18.49 10.96 7.53
C TRP A 1 17.81 10.07 6.49
N LEU A 2 18.32 10.11 5.26
CA LEU A 2 17.87 9.33 4.10
C LEU A 2 19.08 8.64 3.45
N LEU A 3 18.84 7.48 2.85
CA LEU A 3 19.81 6.78 2.03
C LEU A 3 19.42 6.92 0.56
N ILE A 4 20.31 7.44 -0.28
CA ILE A 4 20.11 7.61 -1.72
C ILE A 4 21.41 7.17 -2.40
N ASP A 5 21.33 6.18 -3.29
CA ASP A 5 22.46 5.59 -4.03
C ASP A 5 23.66 5.21 -3.14
N GLY A 6 23.38 4.55 -2.01
CA GLY A 6 24.41 4.14 -1.04
C GLY A 6 25.00 5.28 -0.19
N LYS A 7 24.57 6.52 -0.42
CA LYS A 7 25.02 7.71 0.31
C LYS A 7 23.96 8.15 1.33
N VAL A 8 24.43 8.58 2.49
CA VAL A 8 23.62 8.98 3.62
C VAL A 8 23.56 10.50 3.69
N TYR A 9 22.34 11.03 3.78
CA TYR A 9 22.06 12.46 3.83
C TYR A 9 21.29 12.83 5.10
N ASP A 10 21.79 13.79 5.86
CA ASP A 10 21.06 14.42 6.96
C ASP A 10 20.20 15.58 6.45
N VAL A 11 18.97 15.25 6.07
CA VAL A 11 17.97 16.21 5.58
C VAL A 11 17.20 16.91 6.70
N THR A 12 17.52 16.67 7.98
CA THR A 12 16.83 17.31 9.13
C THR A 12 16.69 18.83 8.99
N PRO A 13 17.75 19.60 8.65
CA PRO A 13 17.62 21.05 8.48
C PRO A 13 16.86 21.47 7.21
N PHE A 14 16.52 20.54 6.32
CA PHE A 14 15.85 20.80 5.04
C PHE A 14 14.37 20.39 5.03
N ILE A 15 13.87 19.76 6.11
CA ILE A 15 12.51 19.19 6.18
C ILE A 15 11.45 20.24 5.80
N ASP A 16 11.50 21.42 6.40
CA ASP A 16 10.51 22.48 6.20
C ASP A 16 10.69 23.22 4.86
N ASP A 17 11.89 23.14 4.27
CA ASP A 17 12.26 23.83 3.03
C ASP A 17 12.08 22.95 1.79
N HIS A 18 11.69 21.67 1.96
CA HIS A 18 11.55 20.73 0.85
C HIS A 18 10.34 21.09 -0.03
N PRO A 19 10.52 21.41 -1.33
CA PRO A 19 9.41 21.81 -2.19
C PRO A 19 8.32 20.74 -2.37
N GLY A 20 8.66 19.46 -2.15
CA GLY A 20 7.72 18.34 -2.21
C GLY A 20 6.99 18.06 -0.89
N GLY A 21 7.16 18.89 0.14
CA GLY A 21 6.57 18.71 1.47
C GLY A 21 7.46 17.89 2.42
N ASP A 22 7.24 18.06 3.73
CA ASP A 22 7.95 17.34 4.79
C ASP A 22 7.52 15.87 4.88
N GLU A 23 6.24 15.60 4.65
CA GLU A 23 5.60 14.29 4.69
C GLU A 23 6.34 13.19 3.91
N VAL A 24 6.84 13.51 2.72
CA VAL A 24 7.56 12.55 1.87
C VAL A 24 8.94 12.22 2.43
N LEU A 25 9.63 13.20 3.02
CA LEU A 25 10.92 12.98 3.69
C LEU A 25 10.74 12.17 4.98
N LEU A 26 9.67 12.43 5.73
CA LEU A 26 9.33 11.70 6.95
C LEU A 26 8.94 10.24 6.64
N ALA A 27 8.18 10.00 5.56
CA ALA A 27 7.82 8.65 5.14
C ALA A 27 9.03 7.81 4.70
N ALA A 28 10.04 8.46 4.11
CA ALA A 28 11.29 7.87 3.68
C ALA A 28 12.37 7.82 4.77
N ALA A 29 12.14 8.42 5.93
CA ALA A 29 13.13 8.54 7.01
C ALA A 29 13.68 7.16 7.43
N GLY A 30 15.02 7.05 7.44
CA GLY A 30 15.72 5.82 7.82
C GLY A 30 15.60 4.66 6.83
N LYS A 31 15.11 4.91 5.61
CA LYS A 31 15.02 3.91 4.53
C LYS A 31 15.92 4.30 3.37
N ASP A 32 16.12 3.34 2.47
CA ASP A 32 16.63 3.59 1.13
C ASP A 32 15.52 4.26 0.30
N ALA A 33 15.73 5.55 0.01
CA ALA A 33 14.84 6.42 -0.74
C ALA A 33 15.33 6.62 -2.18
N THR A 34 16.28 5.80 -2.68
CA THR A 34 16.84 5.95 -4.02
C THR A 34 15.76 5.94 -5.10
N ASN A 35 14.86 4.95 -5.06
CA ASN A 35 13.77 4.87 -6.05
C ASN A 35 12.81 6.05 -5.91
N ASP A 36 12.43 6.42 -4.69
CA ASP A 36 11.53 7.56 -4.44
C ASP A 36 12.11 8.86 -5.01
N PHE A 37 13.42 9.07 -4.87
CA PHE A 37 14.12 10.24 -5.37
C PHE A 37 14.22 10.27 -6.91
N GLU A 38 14.52 9.12 -7.53
CA GLU A 38 14.65 8.99 -8.98
C GLU A 38 13.29 9.04 -9.70
N ASP A 39 12.26 8.40 -9.16
CA ASP A 39 10.90 8.35 -9.74
C ASP A 39 10.25 9.74 -9.81
N VAL A 40 10.59 10.62 -8.87
CA VAL A 40 10.13 12.03 -8.87
C VAL A 40 10.84 12.86 -9.95
N GLY A 41 12.06 12.48 -10.34
CA GLY A 41 12.82 13.19 -11.37
C GLY A 41 13.34 14.56 -10.91
N HIS A 42 13.98 14.62 -9.74
CA HIS A 42 14.62 15.84 -9.23
C HIS A 42 15.61 16.45 -10.23
N SER A 43 15.61 17.79 -10.35
CA SER A 43 16.49 18.55 -11.24
C SER A 43 17.97 18.42 -10.84
N ASP A 44 18.87 18.72 -11.78
CA ASP A 44 20.32 18.73 -11.51
C ASP A 44 20.68 19.67 -10.35
N SER A 45 20.03 20.84 -10.28
CA SER A 45 20.19 21.77 -9.16
C SER A 45 19.75 21.21 -7.80
N ALA A 46 18.70 20.39 -7.77
CA ALA A 46 18.25 19.71 -6.56
C ALA A 46 19.24 18.63 -6.13
N ARG A 47 19.82 17.89 -7.10
CA ARG A 47 20.89 16.92 -6.85
C ARG A 47 22.16 17.59 -6.31
N GLU A 48 22.50 18.77 -6.85
CA GLU A 48 23.61 19.57 -6.33
C GLU A 48 23.32 20.08 -4.90
N LEU A 49 22.10 20.53 -4.63
CA LEU A 49 21.69 20.96 -3.29
C LEU A 49 21.77 19.82 -2.28
N MET A 50 21.36 18.61 -2.68
CA MET A 50 21.41 17.40 -1.85
C MET A 50 22.81 17.12 -1.30
N ASN A 51 23.87 17.43 -2.07
CA ASN A 51 25.26 17.24 -1.63
C ASN A 51 25.61 18.03 -0.36
N LYS A 52 24.90 19.13 -0.04
CA LYS A 52 25.11 19.88 1.21
C LYS A 52 24.72 19.11 2.46
N PHE A 53 23.82 18.14 2.32
CA PHE A 53 23.31 17.32 3.41
C PHE A 53 24.02 15.98 3.53
N TYR A 54 25.02 15.71 2.67
CA TYR A 54 25.77 14.46 2.69
C TYR A 54 26.60 14.30 3.98
N ILE A 55 26.45 13.16 4.64
CA ILE A 55 27.16 12.85 5.90
C ILE A 55 28.02 11.58 5.83
N GLY A 56 27.93 10.77 4.76
CA GLY A 56 28.76 9.58 4.60
C GLY A 56 28.15 8.52 3.69
N GLU A 57 28.75 7.33 3.65
CA GLU A 57 28.27 6.18 2.88
C GLU A 57 28.00 5.01 3.82
N ILE A 58 27.13 4.08 3.39
CA ILE A 58 26.85 2.87 4.16
C ILE A 58 27.93 1.80 3.92
N ASP A 59 28.21 1.00 4.94
CA ASP A 59 29.05 -0.18 4.79
C ASP A 59 28.23 -1.31 4.13
N ALA A 60 28.52 -1.58 2.85
CA ALA A 60 27.85 -2.62 2.09
C ALA A 60 27.94 -4.02 2.73
N SER A 61 28.96 -4.29 3.55
CA SER A 61 29.10 -5.57 4.26
C SER A 61 28.06 -5.76 5.37
N THR A 62 27.45 -4.66 5.85
CA THR A 62 26.42 -4.68 6.89
C THR A 62 25.00 -4.84 6.34
N ILE A 63 24.83 -4.73 5.02
CA ILE A 63 23.52 -4.86 4.38
C ILE A 63 23.09 -6.33 4.46
N PRO A 64 21.95 -6.64 5.12
CA PRO A 64 21.46 -8.01 5.18
C PRO A 64 21.20 -8.52 3.77
N ALA A 65 21.71 -9.71 3.45
CA ALA A 65 21.40 -10.37 2.18
C ALA A 65 19.87 -10.48 2.03
N LYS A 66 19.36 -10.09 0.85
CA LYS A 66 17.92 -10.16 0.52
C LYS A 66 17.43 -11.57 0.84
N ARG A 67 16.55 -11.70 1.83
CA ARG A 67 16.00 -13.02 2.19
C ARG A 67 15.23 -13.55 0.99
N PRO A 68 15.43 -14.82 0.59
CA PRO A 68 14.59 -15.42 -0.44
C PRO A 68 13.14 -15.39 0.04
N TYR A 69 12.23 -14.97 -0.84
CA TYR A 69 10.81 -15.02 -0.56
C TYR A 69 10.40 -16.48 -0.32
N VAL A 70 9.86 -16.76 0.86
CA VAL A 70 9.20 -18.04 1.15
C VAL A 70 7.70 -17.79 0.97
N PRO A 71 7.04 -18.42 -0.02
CA PRO A 71 5.61 -18.32 -0.16
C PRO A 71 4.91 -18.70 1.15
N PRO A 72 3.86 -17.96 1.58
CA PRO A 72 3.02 -18.40 2.69
C PRO A 72 2.55 -19.83 2.44
N GLN A 73 2.72 -20.72 3.42
CA GLN A 73 2.10 -22.05 3.34
C GLN A 73 0.59 -21.87 3.29
N GLU A 74 -0.04 -22.39 2.24
CA GLU A 74 -1.50 -22.39 2.10
C GLU A 74 -2.12 -23.00 3.36
N SER A 75 -3.09 -22.30 3.94
CA SER A 75 -3.82 -22.82 5.10
C SER A 75 -4.53 -24.11 4.69
N PRO A 76 -4.52 -25.17 5.51
CA PRO A 76 -5.32 -26.35 5.21
C PRO A 76 -6.77 -25.95 5.00
N TYR A 77 -7.35 -26.42 3.89
CA TYR A 77 -8.74 -26.17 3.53
C TYR A 77 -9.66 -26.56 4.70
N ASN A 78 -10.43 -25.59 5.18
CA ASN A 78 -11.31 -25.74 6.34
C ASN A 78 -12.76 -25.86 5.83
N PRO A 79 -13.36 -27.07 5.81
CA PRO A 79 -14.67 -27.32 5.18
C PRO A 79 -15.85 -26.65 5.92
N ASP A 80 -15.63 -26.15 7.14
CA ASP A 80 -16.57 -25.38 7.95
C ASP A 80 -16.97 -24.02 7.32
N LYS A 81 -16.07 -23.43 6.52
CA LYS A 81 -16.33 -22.14 5.84
C LYS A 81 -17.34 -22.24 4.71
N THR A 82 -17.53 -23.42 4.12
CA THR A 82 -18.46 -23.64 3.00
C THR A 82 -19.91 -23.45 3.43
N GLY A 83 -20.28 -23.93 4.62
CA GLY A 83 -21.62 -23.73 5.18
C GLY A 83 -21.92 -22.27 5.47
N ALA A 84 -20.96 -21.54 6.05
CA ALA A 84 -21.10 -20.11 6.32
C ALA A 84 -21.27 -19.27 5.05
N PHE A 85 -20.61 -19.65 3.95
CA PHE A 85 -20.75 -18.97 2.66
C PHE A 85 -22.15 -19.17 2.04
N VAL A 86 -22.68 -20.39 2.06
CA VAL A 86 -24.04 -20.69 1.57
C VAL A 86 -25.10 -19.97 2.39
N ILE A 87 -24.96 -19.96 3.72
CA ILE A 87 -25.90 -19.26 4.63
C ILE A 87 -25.94 -17.75 4.32
N LYS A 88 -24.78 -17.13 4.07
CA LYS A 88 -24.71 -15.70 3.70
C LYS A 88 -25.41 -15.41 2.37
N ILE A 89 -25.24 -16.27 1.36
CA ILE A 89 -25.91 -16.10 0.07
C ILE A 89 -27.44 -16.21 0.23
N LEU A 90 -27.92 -17.22 0.96
CA LEU A 90 -29.35 -17.43 1.17
C LEU A 90 -30.01 -16.27 1.94
N GLN A 91 -29.29 -15.66 2.89
CA GLN A 91 -29.79 -14.53 3.67
C GLN A 91 -30.15 -13.30 2.80
N PHE A 92 -29.46 -13.09 1.68
CA PHE A 92 -29.78 -11.99 0.74
C PHE A 92 -30.77 -12.41 -0.34
N LEU A 93 -30.68 -13.64 -0.85
CA LEU A 93 -31.53 -14.10 -1.95
C LEU A 93 -32.98 -14.34 -1.52
N VAL A 94 -33.22 -14.89 -0.33
CA VAL A 94 -34.59 -15.22 0.12
C VAL A 94 -35.47 -13.97 0.28
N PRO A 95 -35.04 -12.88 0.96
CA PRO A 95 -35.83 -11.65 1.04
C PRO A 95 -36.06 -10.99 -0.32
N LEU A 96 -35.06 -10.99 -1.22
CA LEU A 96 -35.21 -10.44 -2.57
C LEU A 96 -36.21 -11.24 -3.40
N PHE A 97 -36.22 -12.57 -3.25
CA PHE A 97 -37.18 -13.43 -3.93
C PHE A 97 -38.59 -13.23 -3.41
N ILE A 98 -38.78 -13.14 -2.09
CA ILE A 98 -40.08 -12.83 -1.47
C ILE A 98 -40.58 -11.45 -1.93
N LEU A 99 -39.70 -10.45 -1.98
CA LEU A 99 -40.05 -9.10 -2.46
C LEU A 99 -40.44 -9.11 -3.94
N GLY A 100 -39.72 -9.86 -4.78
CA GLY A 100 -40.03 -10.03 -6.20
C GLY A 100 -41.38 -10.73 -6.41
N LEU A 101 -41.65 -11.80 -5.67
CA LEU A 101 -42.95 -12.49 -5.69
C LEU A 101 -44.09 -11.58 -5.24
N ALA A 102 -43.91 -10.83 -4.15
CA ALA A 102 -44.91 -9.88 -3.67
C ALA A 102 -45.20 -8.77 -4.69
N PHE A 103 -44.16 -8.27 -5.36
CA PHE A 103 -44.31 -7.29 -6.45
C PHE A 103 -45.07 -7.87 -7.64
N ALA A 104 -44.72 -9.10 -8.07
CA ALA A 104 -45.40 -9.78 -9.16
C ALA A 104 -46.89 -10.01 -8.84
N VAL A 105 -47.20 -10.60 -7.69
CA VAL A 105 -48.60 -10.82 -7.26
C VAL A 105 -49.36 -9.49 -7.21
N ARG A 106 -48.77 -8.44 -6.61
CA ARG A 106 -49.39 -7.11 -6.58
C ARG A 106 -49.61 -6.53 -7.97
N HIS A 107 -48.70 -6.75 -8.91
CA HIS A 107 -48.84 -6.24 -10.27
C HIS A 107 -49.94 -7.00 -11.02
N TYR A 108 -49.96 -8.33 -10.96
CA TYR A 108 -50.96 -9.15 -11.65
C TYR A 108 -52.36 -9.01 -11.04
N SER A 109 -52.50 -8.87 -9.71
CA SER A 109 -53.79 -8.65 -9.06
C SER A 109 -54.36 -7.23 -9.24
N LYS A 110 -53.63 -6.31 -9.87
CA LYS A 110 -54.09 -4.94 -10.18
C LYS A 110 -54.48 -4.75 -11.65
N VAL A 111 -54.34 -5.80 -12.46
CA VAL A 111 -54.63 -5.79 -13.92
C VAL A 111 -56.05 -6.32 -14.21
N GLU A 112 -56.83 -6.65 -13.17
CA GLU A 112 -58.26 -6.99 -13.19
C GLU A 112 -59.09 -5.80 -12.67
#